data_AF-A0A317YMI4-F1
#
_entry.id   AF-A0A317YMI4-F1
#
_cell.length_a   1.000
_cell.length_b   1.000
_cell.length_c   1.000
_cell.angle_alpha   90.00
_cell.angle_beta   90.00
_cell.angle_gamma   90.00
#
_symmetry.space_group_name_H-M   'P 1'
#
loop_
_entity.id
_entity.type
_entity.pdbx_description
1 polymer ?
#
loop_
_entity_poly.entity_id
_entity_poly.type
_entity_poly.pdbx_seq_one_letter_code
_entity_poly.pdbx_strand_id
1 'polypeptide(L)'
;NDTRGGAKGWTLRVSISPFTSTDKDHSELTGAQLSLSNGQVVTKNNSSKAPHLVESKDHTFVLNEVNQTVMLAQPGEDAGAFAAVFEGTDGKNEKVKLQVPRAGVEAKNYTAEI
;
A
#
# COMPACT_ATOMS: atom_id res chain seq x y z
N ASN A 1 10.29 -18.92 -16.67
CA ASN A 1 10.83 -17.65 -16.14
C ASN A 1 10.80 -16.60 -17.23
N ASP A 2 10.09 -15.50 -16.99
CA ASP A 2 10.15 -14.33 -17.87
C ASP A 2 11.50 -13.62 -17.62
N THR A 3 12.40 -13.69 -18.60
CA THR A 3 13.76 -13.11 -18.55
C THR A 3 13.95 -12.02 -19.62
N ARG A 4 12.86 -11.47 -20.15
CA ARG A 4 12.88 -10.71 -21.42
C ARG A 4 13.30 -9.24 -21.31
N GLY A 5 13.65 -8.75 -20.12
CA GLY A 5 14.22 -7.41 -19.92
C GLY A 5 15.55 -7.54 -19.17
N GLY A 6 16.61 -6.89 -19.65
CA GLY A 6 17.89 -6.86 -18.94
C GLY A 6 17.66 -6.48 -17.47
N ALA A 7 18.11 -7.35 -16.57
CA ALA A 7 17.66 -7.39 -15.18
C ALA A 7 18.11 -6.16 -14.37
N LYS A 8 17.41 -5.04 -14.49
CA LYS A 8 17.72 -3.79 -13.79
C LYS A 8 16.95 -3.63 -12.48
N GLY A 9 16.09 -4.59 -12.14
CA GLY A 9 15.17 -4.45 -11.02
C GLY A 9 13.91 -3.68 -11.39
N TRP A 10 12.98 -3.61 -10.43
CA TRP A 10 11.78 -2.78 -10.51
C TRP A 10 11.39 -2.27 -9.11
N THR A 11 10.56 -1.24 -9.07
CA THR A 11 10.08 -0.61 -7.84
C THR A 11 8.57 -0.55 -7.85
N LEU A 12 7.93 -1.10 -6.82
CA LEU A 12 6.49 -0.95 -6.58
C LEU A 12 6.26 0.22 -5.63
N ARG A 13 5.41 1.16 -6.05
CA ARG A 13 5.01 2.31 -5.25
C ARG A 13 3.50 2.35 -5.09
N VAL A 14 3.04 2.96 -4.01
CA VAL A 14 1.63 3.19 -3.70
C VAL A 14 1.45 4.59 -3.13
N SER A 15 0.32 5.20 -3.43
CA SER A 15 -0.16 6.45 -2.84
C SER A 15 -1.66 6.31 -2.59
N ILE A 16 -2.25 7.25 -1.87
CA ILE A 16 -3.70 7.38 -1.76
C ILE A 16 -4.08 8.86 -1.94
N SER A 17 -5.18 9.13 -2.61
CA SER A 17 -5.76 10.48 -2.65
C SER A 17 -6.22 10.91 -1.25
N PRO A 18 -6.44 12.22 -1.02
CA PRO A 18 -7.15 12.66 0.17
C PRO A 18 -8.55 12.05 0.25
N PHE A 19 -9.04 11.88 1.46
CA PHE A 19 -10.44 11.51 1.71
C PHE A 19 -11.30 12.74 1.48
N THR A 20 -12.04 12.77 0.38
CA THR A 20 -12.86 13.93 -0.02
C THR A 20 -14.34 13.58 -0.02
N SER A 21 -15.15 14.57 0.36
CA SER A 21 -16.61 14.43 0.36
C SER A 21 -17.14 14.21 -1.05
N THR A 22 -18.13 13.33 -1.19
CA THR A 22 -18.87 13.16 -2.44
C THR A 22 -19.93 14.26 -2.65
N ASP A 23 -20.13 15.13 -1.66
CA ASP A 23 -21.01 16.29 -1.77
C ASP A 23 -20.38 17.40 -2.62
N LYS A 24 -21.18 18.40 -2.97
CA LYS A 24 -20.79 19.49 -3.89
C LYS A 24 -19.61 20.34 -3.41
N ASP A 25 -19.34 20.38 -2.12
CA ASP A 25 -18.25 21.17 -1.56
C ASP A 25 -16.90 20.47 -1.59
N HIS A 26 -16.87 19.15 -1.88
CA HIS A 26 -15.66 18.33 -1.92
C HIS A 26 -14.74 18.51 -0.70
N SER A 27 -15.34 18.81 0.46
CA SER A 27 -14.61 19.02 1.71
C SER A 27 -13.76 17.81 2.07
N GLU A 28 -12.53 18.05 2.52
CA GLU A 28 -11.60 16.99 2.93
C GLU A 28 -11.89 16.52 4.35
N LEU A 29 -11.78 15.21 4.59
CA LEU A 29 -11.74 14.62 5.93
C LEU A 29 -10.30 14.69 6.48
N THR A 30 -9.88 15.90 6.85
CA THR A 30 -8.51 16.15 7.31
C THR A 30 -8.15 15.26 8.51
N GLY A 31 -7.01 14.57 8.40
CA GLY A 31 -6.49 13.69 9.45
C GLY A 31 -6.94 12.22 9.35
N ALA A 32 -7.80 11.88 8.39
CA ALA A 32 -8.03 10.48 8.05
C ALA A 32 -6.77 9.86 7.44
N GLN A 33 -6.44 8.62 7.84
CA GLN A 33 -5.22 7.93 7.42
C GLN A 33 -5.50 6.45 7.16
N LEU A 34 -5.06 5.95 6.01
CA LEU A 34 -5.00 4.52 5.71
C LEU A 34 -3.58 4.01 5.98
N SER A 35 -3.45 2.93 6.75
CA SER A 35 -2.17 2.32 7.06
C SER A 35 -2.13 0.83 6.70
N LEU A 36 -0.99 0.41 6.14
CA LEU A 36 -0.67 -0.96 5.76
C LEU A 36 0.52 -1.45 6.57
N SER A 37 0.36 -2.49 7.37
CA SER A 37 1.37 -2.93 8.35
C SER A 37 1.71 -4.41 8.20
N ASN A 38 2.94 -4.80 8.57
CA ASN A 38 3.36 -6.21 8.63
C ASN A 38 3.08 -6.99 7.33
N GLY A 39 3.36 -6.35 6.20
CA GLY A 39 3.22 -6.99 4.89
C GLY A 39 4.21 -8.12 4.69
N GLN A 40 3.94 -8.97 3.70
CA GLN A 40 4.85 -10.05 3.29
C GLN A 40 4.90 -10.18 1.76
N VAL A 41 6.04 -10.61 1.24
CA VAL A 41 6.18 -10.97 -0.18
C VAL A 41 5.74 -12.41 -0.36
N VAL A 42 4.75 -12.64 -1.22
CA VAL A 42 4.30 -13.99 -1.59
C VAL A 42 4.46 -14.23 -3.08
N THR A 43 4.57 -15.50 -3.45
CA THR A 43 4.55 -15.94 -4.84
C THR A 43 3.91 -17.32 -4.95
N LYS A 44 3.51 -17.71 -6.16
CA LYS A 44 2.95 -19.03 -6.45
C LYS A 44 3.67 -19.61 -7.67
N ASN A 45 4.19 -20.83 -7.53
CA ASN A 45 4.89 -21.55 -8.60
C ASN A 45 6.08 -20.77 -9.21
N ASN A 46 6.81 -20.00 -8.39
CA ASN A 46 8.02 -19.28 -8.79
C ASN A 46 9.20 -19.70 -7.91
N SER A 47 10.36 -19.94 -8.52
CA SER A 47 11.62 -20.26 -7.84
C SER A 47 12.69 -19.17 -7.99
N SER A 48 12.34 -18.07 -8.65
CA SER A 48 13.24 -16.91 -8.80
C SER A 48 13.49 -16.24 -7.45
N LYS A 49 14.62 -15.54 -7.33
CA LYS A 49 14.93 -14.77 -6.12
C LYS A 49 13.84 -13.73 -5.89
N ALA A 50 13.31 -13.67 -4.67
CA ALA A 50 12.23 -12.77 -4.34
C ALA A 50 12.73 -11.32 -4.15
N PRO A 51 11.91 -10.32 -4.50
CA PRO A 51 12.10 -8.94 -4.05
C PRO A 51 11.88 -8.85 -2.53
N HIS A 52 12.13 -7.67 -1.97
CA HIS A 52 11.91 -7.39 -0.55
C HIS A 52 10.96 -6.21 -0.35
N LEU A 53 10.21 -6.24 0.76
CA LEU A 53 9.51 -5.04 1.22
C LEU A 53 10.51 -4.02 1.75
N VAL A 54 10.25 -2.74 1.48
CA VAL A 54 11.07 -1.67 2.04
C VAL A 54 10.82 -1.56 3.55
N GLU A 55 11.88 -1.37 4.32
CA GLU A 55 11.76 -1.10 5.75
C GLU A 55 11.00 0.21 5.98
N SER A 56 9.92 0.13 6.75
CA SER A 56 9.14 1.28 7.21
C SER A 56 9.19 1.34 8.73
N LYS A 57 8.97 2.54 9.28
CA LYS A 57 8.89 2.72 10.72
C LYS A 57 7.79 1.82 11.27
N ASP A 58 8.10 1.05 12.31
CA ASP A 58 7.18 0.11 12.95
C ASP A 58 6.53 -0.89 11.96
N HIS A 59 7.21 -1.20 10.84
CA HIS A 59 6.69 -2.03 9.74
C HIS A 59 5.34 -1.56 9.18
N THR A 60 5.09 -0.24 9.22
CA THR A 60 3.82 0.38 8.84
C THR A 60 4.02 1.46 7.78
N PHE A 61 3.28 1.36 6.67
CA PHE A 61 3.13 2.41 5.66
C PHE A 61 1.87 3.21 5.95
N VAL A 62 2.02 4.49 6.27
CA VAL A 62 0.88 5.42 6.38
C VAL A 62 0.72 6.11 5.04
N LEU A 63 -0.30 5.72 4.29
CA LEU A 63 -0.50 6.17 2.92
C LEU A 63 -0.90 7.65 2.90
N ASN A 64 -0.42 8.34 1.87
CA ASN A 64 -0.75 9.73 1.54
C ASN A 64 -0.53 9.94 0.03
N GLU A 65 -0.66 11.18 -0.42
CA GLU A 65 -0.54 11.56 -1.83
C GLU A 65 0.87 11.37 -2.40
N VAL A 66 1.89 11.24 -1.56
CA VAL A 66 3.26 10.99 -1.99
C VAL A 66 3.44 9.49 -2.28
N ASN A 67 3.96 9.20 -3.47
CA ASN A 67 4.33 7.85 -3.87
C ASN A 67 5.36 7.23 -2.91
N GLN A 68 4.92 6.25 -2.12
CA GLN A 68 5.75 5.52 -1.18
C GLN A 68 6.20 4.21 -1.81
N THR A 69 7.50 3.91 -1.72
CA THR A 69 8.03 2.64 -2.19
C THR A 69 7.72 1.55 -1.17
N VAL A 70 7.07 0.48 -1.60
CA VAL A 70 6.66 -0.64 -0.73
C VAL A 70 7.44 -1.92 -0.99
N MET A 71 7.85 -2.17 -2.24
CA MET A 71 8.58 -3.37 -2.62
C MET A 71 9.64 -3.02 -3.68
N LEU A 72 10.83 -3.59 -3.52
CA LEU A 72 11.97 -3.36 -4.40
C LEU A 72 12.51 -4.71 -4.88
N ALA A 73 12.65 -4.85 -6.20
CA ALA A 73 13.47 -5.89 -6.82
C ALA A 73 14.80 -5.29 -7.24
N GLN A 74 15.90 -5.83 -6.74
CA GLN A 74 17.24 -5.54 -7.25
C GLN A 74 17.50 -6.28 -8.57
N PRO A 75 18.58 -5.95 -9.31
CA PRO A 75 19.08 -6.80 -10.38
C PRO A 75 19.18 -8.27 -9.95
N GLY A 76 18.43 -9.15 -10.61
CA GLY A 76 18.35 -10.58 -10.29
C GLY A 76 17.20 -11.00 -9.37
N GLU A 77 16.39 -10.05 -8.87
CA GLU A 77 15.14 -10.28 -8.10
C GLU A 77 13.87 -9.96 -8.90
N ASP A 78 14.02 -9.71 -10.20
CA ASP A 78 13.00 -9.10 -11.04
C ASP A 78 12.24 -10.10 -11.93
N ALA A 79 12.59 -11.38 -11.85
CA ALA A 79 11.98 -12.45 -12.64
C ALA A 79 10.79 -13.10 -11.92
N GLY A 80 9.65 -13.16 -12.62
CA GLY A 80 8.45 -13.85 -12.16
C GLY A 80 7.47 -12.94 -11.40
N ALA A 81 6.38 -13.54 -10.92
CA ALA A 81 5.29 -12.82 -10.29
C ALA A 81 5.40 -12.87 -8.76
N PHE A 82 5.36 -11.71 -8.12
CA PHE A 82 5.37 -11.54 -6.66
C PHE A 82 4.26 -10.57 -6.25
N ALA A 83 3.72 -10.75 -5.05
CA ALA A 83 2.74 -9.84 -4.48
C ALA A 83 3.20 -9.37 -3.09
N ALA A 84 3.06 -8.08 -2.83
CA ALA A 84 3.09 -7.53 -1.48
C ALA A 84 1.70 -7.70 -0.86
N VAL A 85 1.58 -8.56 0.15
CA VAL A 85 0.31 -8.89 0.78
C VAL A 85 0.26 -8.32 2.19
N PHE A 86 -0.78 -7.55 2.46
CA PHE A 86 -1.15 -7.04 3.78
C PHE A 86 -2.46 -7.71 4.18
N GLU A 87 -2.36 -8.79 4.96
CA GLU A 87 -3.50 -9.67 5.24
C GLU A 87 -4.48 -9.04 6.23
N GLY A 88 -5.76 -9.06 5.88
CA GLY A 88 -6.86 -8.85 6.81
C GLY A 88 -7.63 -10.15 6.99
N THR A 89 -8.10 -10.42 8.20
CA THR A 89 -9.12 -11.46 8.43
C THR A 89 -10.39 -10.78 8.92
N ASP A 90 -11.55 -11.38 8.65
CA ASP A 90 -12.82 -10.81 9.09
C ASP A 90 -12.81 -10.60 10.62
N GLY A 91 -13.18 -9.40 11.06
CA GLY A 91 -13.08 -8.96 12.44
C GLY A 91 -11.66 -8.75 13.02
N LYS A 92 -10.59 -8.97 12.24
CA LYS A 92 -9.17 -8.78 12.66
C LYS A 92 -8.33 -8.24 11.50
N ASN A 93 -8.33 -6.91 11.38
CA ASN A 93 -7.67 -6.17 10.31
C ASN A 93 -6.54 -5.29 10.84
N GLU A 94 -5.75 -5.79 11.79
CA GLU A 94 -4.71 -4.99 12.43
C GLU A 94 -3.61 -4.53 11.45
N LYS A 95 -3.48 -5.23 10.32
CA LYS A 95 -2.54 -4.92 9.23
C LYS A 95 -3.07 -3.93 8.20
N VAL A 96 -4.39 -3.66 8.16
CA VAL A 96 -5.02 -2.71 7.24
C VAL A 96 -6.01 -1.85 8.05
N LYS A 97 -5.59 -0.64 8.43
CA LYS A 97 -6.37 0.23 9.31
C LYS A 97 -6.67 1.57 8.65
N LEU A 98 -7.96 1.90 8.58
CA LEU A 98 -8.44 3.25 8.34
C LEU A 98 -8.72 3.93 9.67
N GLN A 99 -7.95 4.97 9.98
CA GLN A 99 -8.19 5.83 11.15
C GLN A 99 -8.95 7.08 10.71
N VAL A 100 -10.06 7.36 11.39
CA VAL A 100 -10.86 8.58 11.20
C VAL A 100 -10.74 9.43 12.47
N PRO A 101 -10.37 10.72 12.38
CA PRO A 101 -10.29 11.59 13.54
C PRO A 101 -11.67 11.84 14.15
N ARG A 102 -11.74 12.02 15.47
CA ARG A 102 -13.02 12.26 16.18
C ARG A 102 -13.53 13.71 16.05
N ALA A 103 -12.63 14.67 15.83
CA ALA A 103 -12.96 16.08 15.81
C ALA A 103 -13.12 16.59 14.38
N GLY A 104 -14.11 17.48 14.15
CA GLY A 104 -14.29 18.17 12.87
C GLY A 104 -14.86 17.29 11.74
N VAL A 105 -15.35 16.09 12.04
CA VAL A 105 -15.98 15.23 11.04
C VAL A 105 -17.43 15.64 10.85
N GLU A 106 -17.75 16.10 9.66
CA GLU A 106 -19.14 16.35 9.26
C GLU A 106 -19.81 15.05 8.82
N ALA A 107 -21.13 14.98 8.99
CA ALA A 107 -21.92 13.81 8.62
C ALA A 107 -22.11 13.73 7.09
N LYS A 108 -21.05 13.35 6.37
CA LYS A 108 -20.97 13.27 4.90
C LYS A 108 -20.37 11.93 4.46
N ASN A 109 -20.49 11.62 3.18
CA ASN A 109 -19.82 10.48 2.57
C ASN A 109 -18.45 10.91 2.06
N TYR A 110 -17.40 10.16 2.40
CA TYR A 110 -16.04 10.44 1.97
C TYR A 110 -15.45 9.26 1.19
N THR A 111 -14.66 9.55 0.16
CA THR A 111 -13.98 8.55 -0.66
C THR A 111 -12.52 8.92 -0.89
N ALA A 112 -11.69 7.91 -1.14
CA ALA A 112 -10.30 8.06 -1.57
C ALA A 112 -9.94 6.93 -2.55
N GLU A 113 -8.99 7.21 -3.45
CA GLU A 113 -8.48 6.28 -4.45
C GLU A 113 -7.03 5.90 -4.14
N ILE A 114 -6.71 4.59 -4.28
CA ILE A 114 -5.38 4.01 -4.11
C ILE A 114 -4.81 3.68 -5.50
#